data_AF-A0A8B9KH58-F1
#
_entry.id   AF-A0A8B9KH58-F1
#
_cell.length_a   1.000
_cell.length_b   1.000
_cell.length_c   1.000
_cell.angle_alpha   90.00
_cell.angle_beta   90.00
_cell.angle_gamma   90.00
#
_symmetry.space_group_name_H-M   'P 1'
#
loop_
_entity.id
_entity.type
_entity.pdbx_description
1 polymer ?
#
loop_
_entity_poly.entity_id
_entity_poly.type
_entity_poly.pdbx_seq_one_letter_code
_entity_poly.pdbx_strand_id
1 'polypeptide(L)'
;MPLFYKKKKQSEDSRKRLEYQLCLSKEAGADDILDISNCELTEVPSSALSICKVLQKKVFILHGNELRSLLPKGCSISSLETIKVLDLHENKLTSLPDDIGQLSALQVILWSVKLCVTVFAVLNAEHNQIKTLPESIGNLHNLSLRTLDLSENSIRELPKELANVRTLESLTLDASTMNYPPVSVCTAGTEEIQRYLCSELGVEYCPPSQYLLPVLENDSSKQSNDCVDGEVMAWQVRFQHCISSMAVCVYQEQERVEKDVCQQQKTQEAERQRVLEKVRQAETSISTRISNLLLDNKRMETMDKKFEQVLSLQQLDKSKAICQILQEEEMQKAAFEALQLQRDSVHGYIRNQIKLIEAELMQLTKLEVKRKNLDAENLQEVLAEQREALSDMLQQLLKQKDQREVELKHILMEMELKSDSTQQNYWMIQYQRLLDAKPLSLRMQEAGVDKDLVSLLCKLSAQHYLPILAHHRITAEALRHMTTRDLSKVGSPKKLHEEREAGAVLPTAPLQEQLTPPLTPKTPLTPTVPSPMDGPSSSECVVCMEAESQVIYLPCGHVCCCQVCSDALYSCPLCRSDISQRIRLYHG
;
A
#
# COMPACT_ATOMS: atom_id res chain seq x y z
N MET A 1 -17.98 -28.70 -12.63
CA MET A 1 -17.81 -28.31 -11.22
C MET A 1 -17.80 -29.57 -10.36
N PRO A 2 -16.69 -29.97 -9.73
CA PRO A 2 -16.73 -30.97 -8.68
C PRO A 2 -16.93 -30.29 -7.33
N LEU A 3 -17.94 -30.76 -6.60
CA LEU A 3 -18.31 -30.34 -5.25
C LEU A 3 -17.21 -30.75 -4.27
N PHE A 4 -16.48 -29.77 -3.75
CA PHE A 4 -15.57 -29.96 -2.62
C PHE A 4 -16.41 -30.34 -1.39
N TYR A 5 -16.36 -31.60 -0.98
CA TYR A 5 -16.68 -32.01 0.38
C TYR A 5 -15.70 -31.28 1.32
N LYS A 6 -16.13 -30.17 1.92
CA LYS A 6 -15.37 -29.52 2.99
C LYS A 6 -15.28 -30.50 4.15
N LYS A 7 -14.09 -31.07 4.39
CA LYS A 7 -13.79 -31.75 5.67
C LYS A 7 -14.19 -30.77 6.79
N LYS A 8 -15.09 -31.20 7.69
CA LYS A 8 -15.47 -30.41 8.87
C LYS A 8 -14.18 -30.10 9.63
N LYS A 9 -13.88 -28.83 9.84
CA LYS A 9 -12.64 -28.40 10.50
C LYS A 9 -12.74 -28.75 11.98
N GLN A 10 -11.81 -29.56 12.46
CA GLN A 10 -11.66 -29.93 13.87
C GLN A 10 -11.59 -28.67 14.75
N SER A 11 -12.26 -28.67 15.91
CA SER A 11 -12.15 -27.59 16.88
C SER A 11 -10.70 -27.37 17.33
N GLU A 12 -10.34 -26.12 17.63
CA GLU A 12 -9.02 -25.75 18.16
C GLU A 12 -8.69 -26.51 19.45
N ASP A 13 -9.68 -26.74 20.32
CA ASP A 13 -9.51 -27.46 21.58
C ASP A 13 -9.27 -28.96 21.35
N SER A 14 -9.99 -29.55 20.41
CA SER A 14 -9.84 -30.95 20.01
C SER A 14 -8.48 -31.20 19.34
N ARG A 15 -7.96 -30.23 18.57
CA ARG A 15 -6.60 -30.28 18.00
C ARG A 15 -5.52 -30.20 19.08
N LYS A 16 -5.66 -29.29 20.04
CA LYS A 16 -4.72 -29.17 21.17
C LYS A 16 -4.73 -30.41 22.05
N ARG A 17 -5.90 -31.00 22.31
CA ARG A 17 -6.03 -32.27 23.04
C ARG A 17 -5.30 -33.40 22.32
N LEU A 18 -5.49 -33.54 21.01
CA LEU A 18 -4.79 -34.54 20.20
C LEU A 18 -3.27 -34.34 20.26
N GLU A 19 -2.78 -33.13 20.02
CA GLU A 19 -1.34 -32.82 20.06
C GLU A 19 -0.73 -33.10 21.45
N TYR A 20 -1.46 -32.75 22.51
CA TYR A 20 -1.07 -33.03 23.89
C TYR A 20 -0.99 -34.53 24.19
N GLN A 21 -2.00 -35.32 23.81
CA GLN A 21 -2.00 -36.77 24.03
C GLN A 21 -0.91 -37.49 23.21
N LEU A 22 -0.66 -37.04 21.98
CA LEU A 22 0.44 -37.56 21.15
C LEU A 22 1.83 -37.17 21.68
N CYS A 23 1.93 -36.08 22.45
CA CYS A 23 3.16 -35.67 23.11
C CYS A 23 3.39 -36.47 24.39
N LEU A 24 2.39 -36.54 25.27
CA LEU A 24 2.43 -37.33 26.51
C LEU A 24 2.77 -38.79 26.24
N SER A 25 2.15 -39.39 25.21
CA SER A 25 2.38 -40.80 24.88
C SER A 25 3.81 -41.12 24.47
N LYS A 26 4.63 -40.11 24.12
CA LYS A 26 6.06 -40.24 23.74
C LYS A 26 7.03 -40.01 24.90
N GLU A 27 6.56 -39.55 26.06
CA GLU A 27 7.42 -39.31 27.22
C GLU A 27 7.94 -40.64 27.81
N ALA A 28 9.16 -40.61 28.34
CA ALA A 28 9.77 -41.79 28.96
C ALA A 28 9.03 -42.16 30.24
N GLY A 29 8.40 -43.34 30.25
CA GLY A 29 7.55 -43.81 31.35
C GLY A 29 6.06 -43.55 31.16
N ALA A 30 5.63 -43.06 29.99
CA ALA A 30 4.22 -42.97 29.65
C ALA A 30 3.56 -44.36 29.64
N ASP A 31 2.35 -44.43 30.21
CA ASP A 31 1.57 -45.67 30.30
C ASP A 31 1.40 -46.36 28.94
N ASP A 32 1.13 -47.67 28.95
CA ASP A 32 0.85 -48.48 27.76
C ASP A 32 -0.47 -48.10 27.04
N ILE A 33 -1.07 -46.96 27.42
CA ILE A 33 -2.36 -46.45 26.98
C ILE A 33 -2.13 -45.26 26.03
N LEU A 34 -2.80 -45.30 24.88
CA LEU A 34 -2.98 -44.17 24.00
C LEU A 34 -4.46 -43.79 23.99
N ASP A 35 -4.79 -42.67 24.62
CA ASP A 35 -6.14 -42.12 24.64
C ASP A 35 -6.24 -40.92 23.71
N ILE A 36 -6.96 -41.08 22.60
CA ILE A 36 -7.32 -39.99 21.69
C ILE A 36 -8.84 -39.89 21.51
N SER A 37 -9.57 -40.22 22.59
CA SER A 37 -11.03 -40.04 22.67
C SER A 37 -11.44 -38.57 22.57
N ASN A 38 -12.67 -38.33 22.13
CA ASN A 38 -13.30 -37.00 22.10
C ASN A 38 -12.46 -35.93 21.36
N CYS A 39 -11.79 -36.33 20.28
CA CYS A 39 -10.92 -35.47 19.50
C CYS A 39 -11.57 -35.04 18.16
N GLU A 40 -12.85 -35.32 17.93
CA GLU A 40 -13.58 -35.02 16.68
C GLU A 40 -12.87 -35.58 15.43
N LEU A 41 -12.18 -36.72 15.57
CA LEU A 41 -11.37 -37.30 14.49
C LEU A 41 -12.24 -37.94 13.41
N THR A 42 -12.01 -37.59 12.14
CA THR A 42 -12.66 -38.26 11.00
C THR A 42 -11.90 -39.50 10.53
N GLU A 43 -10.59 -39.54 10.80
CA GLU A 43 -9.67 -40.63 10.50
C GLU A 43 -8.59 -40.68 11.58
N VAL A 44 -8.11 -41.88 11.92
CA VAL A 44 -7.02 -42.04 12.89
C VAL A 44 -5.72 -41.51 12.29
N PRO A 45 -5.00 -40.56 12.90
CA PRO A 45 -3.78 -40.02 12.31
C PRO A 45 -2.66 -41.07 12.23
N SER A 46 -1.88 -41.04 11.15
CA SER A 46 -0.75 -41.97 10.94
C SER A 46 0.31 -41.88 12.05
N SER A 47 0.42 -40.72 12.70
CA SER A 47 1.25 -40.52 13.89
C SER A 47 0.79 -41.38 15.08
N ALA A 48 -0.52 -41.51 15.33
CA ALA A 48 -1.05 -42.37 16.39
C ALA A 48 -0.74 -43.85 16.10
N LEU A 49 -0.95 -44.31 14.86
CA LEU A 49 -0.61 -45.68 14.44
C LEU A 49 0.89 -45.97 14.59
N SER A 50 1.73 -44.99 14.24
CA SER A 50 3.19 -45.10 14.40
C SER A 50 3.59 -45.19 15.87
N ILE A 51 2.92 -44.44 16.75
CA ILE A 51 3.14 -44.49 18.20
C ILE A 51 2.74 -45.85 18.75
N CYS A 52 1.58 -46.39 18.36
CA CYS A 52 1.15 -47.74 18.76
C CYS A 52 2.19 -48.79 18.39
N LYS A 53 2.73 -48.71 17.16
CA LYS A 53 3.74 -49.66 16.67
C LYS A 53 5.11 -49.51 17.34
N VAL A 54 5.63 -48.28 17.42
CA VAL A 54 7.00 -48.00 17.90
C VAL A 54 7.09 -48.13 19.42
N LEU A 55 6.08 -47.64 20.13
CA LEU A 55 6.03 -47.68 21.60
C LEU A 55 5.27 -48.90 22.13
N GLN A 56 4.88 -49.84 21.26
CA GLN A 56 4.19 -51.09 21.59
C GLN A 56 3.03 -50.89 22.57
N LYS A 57 2.19 -49.88 22.30
CA LYS A 57 1.05 -49.56 23.18
C LYS A 57 0.10 -50.75 23.25
N LYS A 58 -0.41 -51.02 24.46
CA LYS A 58 -1.31 -52.15 24.74
C LYS A 58 -2.78 -51.72 24.75
N VAL A 59 -3.07 -50.45 24.99
CA VAL A 59 -4.45 -49.95 25.07
C VAL A 59 -4.61 -48.77 24.12
N PHE A 60 -5.62 -48.83 23.26
CA PHE A 60 -5.92 -47.78 22.30
C PHE A 60 -7.40 -47.37 22.41
N ILE A 61 -7.62 -46.14 22.88
CA ILE A 61 -8.94 -45.59 23.18
C ILE A 61 -9.29 -44.52 22.15
N LEU A 62 -10.36 -44.77 21.38
CA LEU A 62 -10.77 -43.95 20.24
C LEU A 62 -12.23 -43.48 20.32
N HIS A 63 -12.88 -43.61 21.47
CA HIS A 63 -14.30 -43.33 21.58
C HIS A 63 -14.68 -41.85 21.44
N GLY A 64 -15.95 -41.56 21.13
CA GLY A 64 -16.46 -40.20 21.01
C GLY A 64 -15.82 -39.42 19.85
N ASN A 65 -15.53 -40.11 18.75
CA ASN A 65 -14.94 -39.51 17.54
C ASN A 65 -15.91 -39.63 16.36
N GLU A 66 -15.48 -39.15 15.20
CA GLU A 66 -16.27 -39.08 13.97
C GLU A 66 -15.71 -40.05 12.92
N LEU A 67 -15.09 -41.15 13.37
CA LEU A 67 -14.34 -42.06 12.51
C LEU A 67 -15.27 -42.79 11.56
N ARG A 68 -14.99 -42.71 10.26
CA ARG A 68 -15.71 -43.49 9.23
C ARG A 68 -15.03 -44.82 8.91
N SER A 69 -13.73 -44.87 9.13
CA SER A 69 -12.90 -46.07 9.01
C SER A 69 -11.86 -46.07 10.12
N LEU A 70 -11.53 -47.26 10.64
CA LEU A 70 -10.50 -47.44 11.66
C LEU A 70 -9.10 -47.04 11.16
N LEU A 71 -8.82 -47.36 9.89
CA LEU A 71 -7.53 -47.11 9.26
C LEU A 71 -7.64 -46.01 8.19
N PRO A 72 -6.63 -45.12 8.08
CA PRO A 72 -6.44 -44.27 6.92
C PRO A 72 -6.17 -45.09 5.65
N LYS A 73 -6.46 -44.48 4.50
CA LYS A 73 -6.16 -45.08 3.20
C LYS A 73 -4.64 -45.31 3.06
N GLY A 74 -4.22 -46.57 2.98
CA GLY A 74 -2.82 -46.96 2.79
C GLY A 74 -2.07 -47.41 4.05
N CYS A 75 -2.73 -47.48 5.21
CA CYS A 75 -2.15 -48.06 6.42
C CYS A 75 -2.67 -49.48 6.65
N SER A 76 -1.79 -50.38 7.08
CA SER A 76 -2.13 -51.76 7.45
C SER A 76 -2.43 -51.89 8.95
N ILE A 77 -3.37 -52.78 9.29
CA ILE A 77 -3.75 -53.10 10.66
C ILE A 77 -2.61 -53.69 11.49
N SER A 78 -1.56 -54.22 10.84
CA SER A 78 -0.34 -54.72 11.48
C SER A 78 0.40 -53.69 12.33
N SER A 79 0.10 -52.40 12.16
CA SER A 79 0.58 -51.34 13.07
C SER A 79 0.00 -51.43 14.50
N LEU A 80 -1.08 -52.20 14.68
CA LEU A 80 -1.82 -52.37 15.92
C LEU A 80 -1.63 -53.79 16.52
N GLU A 81 -0.67 -54.59 16.02
CA GLU A 81 -0.45 -55.99 16.43
C GLU A 81 -0.24 -56.17 17.94
N THR A 82 0.37 -55.18 18.62
CA THR A 82 0.65 -55.23 20.06
C THR A 82 -0.54 -54.80 20.93
N ILE A 83 -1.61 -54.28 20.33
CA ILE A 83 -2.75 -53.76 21.08
C ILE A 83 -3.54 -54.90 21.67
N LYS A 84 -3.68 -54.81 22.99
CA LYS A 84 -4.54 -55.65 23.80
C LYS A 84 -5.95 -55.10 23.79
N VAL A 85 -6.15 -53.83 24.16
CA VAL A 85 -7.46 -53.16 24.32
C VAL A 85 -7.72 -52.19 23.18
N LEU A 86 -8.83 -52.35 22.45
CA LEU A 86 -9.26 -51.43 21.40
C LEU A 86 -10.70 -50.97 21.65
N ASP A 87 -10.87 -49.67 21.90
CA ASP A 87 -12.17 -49.07 22.19
C ASP A 87 -12.63 -48.14 21.06
N LEU A 88 -13.76 -48.48 20.41
CA LEU A 88 -14.30 -47.80 19.23
C LEU A 88 -15.73 -47.27 19.43
N HIS A 89 -16.26 -47.25 20.65
CA HIS A 89 -17.64 -46.81 20.89
C HIS A 89 -17.88 -45.34 20.49
N GLU A 90 -19.14 -44.98 20.21
CA GLU A 90 -19.53 -43.62 19.80
C GLU A 90 -18.70 -43.07 18.62
N ASN A 91 -18.74 -43.79 17.49
CA ASN A 91 -18.09 -43.40 16.25
C ASN A 91 -19.07 -43.49 15.06
N LYS A 92 -18.59 -43.31 13.83
CA LYS A 92 -19.41 -43.39 12.60
C LYS A 92 -18.88 -44.47 11.64
N LEU A 93 -18.35 -45.55 12.19
CA LEU A 93 -17.71 -46.61 11.41
C LEU A 93 -18.76 -47.30 10.54
N THR A 94 -18.47 -47.43 9.24
CA THR A 94 -19.37 -48.11 8.29
C THR A 94 -19.06 -49.59 8.13
N SER A 95 -17.80 -49.97 8.38
CA SER A 95 -17.31 -51.34 8.34
C SER A 95 -16.02 -51.45 9.17
N LEU A 96 -15.71 -52.66 9.64
CA LEU A 96 -14.40 -53.00 10.18
C LEU A 96 -13.47 -53.44 9.02
N PRO A 97 -12.15 -53.24 9.11
CA PRO A 97 -11.21 -53.65 8.06
C PRO A 97 -11.12 -55.18 7.93
N ASP A 98 -10.99 -55.67 6.70
CA ASP A 98 -10.90 -57.11 6.39
C ASP A 98 -9.69 -57.79 7.03
N ASP A 99 -8.66 -57.04 7.41
CA ASP A 99 -7.47 -57.59 8.06
C ASP A 99 -7.56 -57.64 9.59
N ILE A 100 -8.70 -57.27 10.23
CA ILE A 100 -8.85 -57.21 11.70
C ILE A 100 -8.45 -58.53 12.40
N GLY A 101 -8.59 -59.65 11.69
CA GLY A 101 -8.13 -61.00 12.09
C GLY A 101 -6.63 -61.12 12.43
N GLN A 102 -5.80 -60.17 12.00
CA GLN A 102 -4.34 -60.18 12.19
C GLN A 102 -3.89 -59.70 13.58
N LEU A 103 -4.80 -59.18 14.42
CA LEU A 103 -4.49 -58.64 15.75
C LEU A 103 -4.33 -59.74 16.81
N SER A 104 -3.21 -60.46 16.77
CA SER A 104 -2.95 -61.68 17.57
C SER A 104 -2.78 -61.45 19.09
N ALA A 105 -2.57 -60.21 19.55
CA ALA A 105 -2.37 -59.87 20.97
C ALA A 105 -3.62 -59.31 21.69
N LEU A 106 -4.77 -59.21 21.02
CA LEU A 106 -5.96 -58.51 21.50
C LEU A 106 -6.60 -59.23 22.72
N GLN A 107 -6.64 -58.55 23.87
CA GLN A 107 -7.14 -58.97 25.20
C GLN A 107 -7.82 -57.75 25.85
N VAL A 108 -9.12 -57.74 26.13
CA VAL A 108 -9.89 -56.53 26.52
C VAL A 108 -10.79 -56.72 27.74
N ILE A 109 -12.12 -56.60 27.68
CA ILE A 109 -13.06 -56.11 28.72
C ILE A 109 -13.20 -54.59 28.61
N LEU A 110 -14.39 -54.14 28.22
CA LEU A 110 -14.93 -52.86 28.63
C LEU A 110 -16.43 -52.99 28.92
N TRP A 111 -16.78 -52.80 30.19
CA TRP A 111 -18.06 -52.23 30.62
C TRP A 111 -17.75 -51.09 31.59
N SER A 112 -18.52 -50.02 31.45
CA SER A 112 -18.46 -48.73 32.09
C SER A 112 -18.12 -48.72 33.59
N VAL A 113 -17.14 -47.86 33.91
CA VAL A 113 -16.81 -47.23 35.20
C VAL A 113 -16.50 -48.16 36.41
N LYS A 114 -15.22 -48.14 36.81
CA LYS A 114 -14.56 -48.63 38.05
C LYS A 114 -14.26 -50.13 38.20
N LEU A 115 -12.94 -50.41 38.23
CA LEU A 115 -12.21 -51.51 38.89
C LEU A 115 -12.73 -52.95 38.73
N CYS A 116 -12.01 -53.80 37.98
CA CYS A 116 -11.28 -54.97 38.52
C CYS A 116 -10.55 -55.77 37.44
N VAL A 117 -9.46 -56.41 37.87
CA VAL A 117 -8.48 -57.17 37.08
C VAL A 117 -8.99 -58.59 36.83
N THR A 118 -9.26 -58.95 35.57
CA THR A 118 -9.16 -60.33 35.04
C THR A 118 -9.05 -60.26 33.52
N VAL A 119 -8.26 -61.14 32.89
CA VAL A 119 -7.85 -61.05 31.48
C VAL A 119 -8.90 -61.73 30.57
N PHE A 120 -9.74 -60.97 29.86
CA PHE A 120 -10.72 -61.51 28.90
C PHE A 120 -10.76 -60.68 27.61
N ALA A 121 -10.86 -61.24 26.39
CA ALA A 121 -10.88 -60.40 25.17
C ALA A 121 -12.28 -59.91 24.77
N VAL A 122 -12.43 -58.59 24.57
CA VAL A 122 -13.71 -57.92 24.24
C VAL A 122 -13.54 -56.86 23.16
N LEU A 123 -14.38 -56.86 22.13
CA LEU A 123 -14.43 -55.79 21.13
C LEU A 123 -15.72 -55.00 21.33
N ASN A 124 -15.61 -53.71 21.67
CA ASN A 124 -16.76 -52.82 21.77
C ASN A 124 -16.83 -51.91 20.53
N ALA A 125 -17.88 -52.10 19.72
CA ALA A 125 -18.21 -51.26 18.58
C ALA A 125 -19.64 -50.68 18.66
N GLU A 126 -20.17 -50.54 19.87
CA GLU A 126 -21.48 -49.96 20.15
C GLU A 126 -21.63 -48.53 19.58
N HIS A 127 -22.86 -48.14 19.20
CA HIS A 127 -23.19 -46.85 18.61
C HIS A 127 -22.33 -46.49 17.37
N ASN A 128 -22.29 -47.38 16.38
CA ASN A 128 -21.66 -47.15 15.08
C ASN A 128 -22.66 -47.38 13.92
N GLN A 129 -22.21 -47.27 12.66
CA GLN A 129 -23.05 -47.44 11.47
C GLN A 129 -22.63 -48.70 10.69
N ILE A 130 -22.16 -49.74 11.39
CA ILE A 130 -21.63 -50.95 10.78
C ILE A 130 -22.77 -51.71 10.13
N LYS A 131 -22.64 -52.01 8.83
CA LYS A 131 -23.65 -52.75 8.05
C LYS A 131 -23.33 -54.23 7.91
N THR A 132 -22.05 -54.55 7.81
CA THR A 132 -21.53 -55.89 7.58
C THR A 132 -20.25 -56.08 8.38
N LEU A 133 -20.06 -57.27 8.94
CA LEU A 133 -18.78 -57.70 9.54
C LEU A 133 -17.98 -58.49 8.49
N PRO A 134 -16.65 -58.38 8.47
CA PRO A 134 -15.82 -59.14 7.55
C PRO A 134 -15.72 -60.62 7.97
N GLU A 135 -15.63 -61.53 6.98
CA GLU A 135 -15.46 -62.98 7.17
C GLU A 135 -14.20 -63.31 8.00
N SER A 136 -13.18 -62.45 7.95
CA SER A 136 -11.94 -62.57 8.68
C SER A 136 -12.08 -62.44 10.21
N ILE A 137 -13.24 -62.04 10.74
CA ILE A 137 -13.53 -62.10 12.18
C ILE A 137 -13.40 -63.54 12.71
N GLY A 138 -13.69 -64.55 11.87
CA GLY A 138 -13.52 -65.96 12.23
C GLY A 138 -12.06 -66.41 12.36
N ASN A 139 -11.12 -65.65 11.79
CA ASN A 139 -9.68 -65.93 11.93
C ASN A 139 -9.13 -65.52 13.30
N LEU A 140 -9.95 -64.91 14.15
CA LEU A 140 -9.63 -64.62 15.56
C LEU A 140 -9.66 -65.88 16.46
N HIS A 141 -9.68 -67.09 15.91
CA HIS A 141 -9.69 -68.35 16.67
C HIS A 141 -8.50 -68.53 17.64
N ASN A 142 -7.37 -67.87 17.38
CA ASN A 142 -6.20 -67.85 18.28
C ASN A 142 -6.33 -66.83 19.42
N LEU A 143 -7.37 -66.00 19.40
CA LEU A 143 -7.64 -64.97 20.39
C LEU A 143 -8.72 -65.45 21.36
N SER A 144 -8.55 -65.16 22.65
CA SER A 144 -9.54 -65.48 23.69
C SER A 144 -10.68 -64.45 23.70
N LEU A 145 -11.31 -64.23 22.55
CA LEU A 145 -12.43 -63.31 22.37
C LEU A 145 -13.67 -63.87 23.05
N ARG A 146 -14.01 -63.32 24.21
CA ARG A 146 -15.12 -63.73 25.08
C ARG A 146 -16.34 -62.84 24.95
N THR A 147 -16.18 -61.56 24.63
CA THR A 147 -17.35 -60.68 24.46
C THR A 147 -17.25 -59.86 23.18
N LEU A 148 -18.35 -59.78 22.43
CA LEU A 148 -18.45 -58.96 21.23
C LEU A 148 -19.72 -58.12 21.35
N ASP A 149 -19.56 -56.80 21.46
CA ASP A 149 -20.70 -55.88 21.53
C ASP A 149 -20.86 -55.13 20.21
N LEU A 150 -22.02 -55.37 19.60
CA LEU A 150 -22.44 -54.81 18.32
C LEU A 150 -23.82 -54.15 18.42
N SER A 151 -24.30 -53.91 19.64
CA SER A 151 -25.55 -53.20 19.88
C SER A 151 -25.52 -51.79 19.26
N GLU A 152 -26.70 -51.27 18.93
CA GLU A 152 -26.86 -49.95 18.32
C GLU A 152 -26.04 -49.74 17.03
N ASN A 153 -26.01 -50.77 16.18
CA ASN A 153 -25.47 -50.73 14.82
C ASN A 153 -26.55 -51.03 13.78
N SER A 154 -26.19 -51.03 12.49
CA SER A 154 -27.10 -51.36 11.37
C SER A 154 -26.80 -52.73 10.77
N ILE A 155 -26.38 -53.69 11.59
CA ILE A 155 -25.99 -55.04 11.15
C ILE A 155 -27.24 -55.83 10.79
N ARG A 156 -27.23 -56.41 9.58
CA ARG A 156 -28.32 -57.26 9.08
C ARG A 156 -27.92 -58.73 9.00
N GLU A 157 -26.63 -59.01 8.83
CA GLU A 157 -26.11 -60.36 8.59
C GLU A 157 -24.81 -60.56 9.38
N LEU A 158 -24.70 -61.67 10.12
CA LEU A 158 -23.44 -62.12 10.71
C LEU A 158 -22.72 -63.10 9.77
N PRO A 159 -21.38 -63.02 9.65
CA PRO A 159 -20.59 -63.97 8.89
C PRO A 159 -20.65 -65.36 9.55
N LYS A 160 -20.71 -66.41 8.71
CA LYS A 160 -20.75 -67.80 9.20
C LYS A 160 -19.48 -68.13 9.98
N GLU A 161 -18.37 -67.54 9.56
CA GLU A 161 -17.02 -67.69 10.10
C GLU A 161 -16.91 -67.31 11.57
N LEU A 162 -17.88 -66.56 12.14
CA LEU A 162 -17.96 -66.29 13.58
C LEU A 162 -18.09 -67.59 14.41
N ALA A 163 -18.58 -68.69 13.82
CA ALA A 163 -18.58 -70.02 14.45
C ALA A 163 -17.18 -70.54 14.80
N ASN A 164 -16.13 -70.07 14.11
CA ASN A 164 -14.75 -70.48 14.37
C ASN A 164 -14.18 -69.84 15.65
N VAL A 165 -14.83 -68.81 16.20
CA VAL A 165 -14.45 -68.16 17.45
C VAL A 165 -15.01 -68.95 18.64
N ARG A 166 -14.37 -70.07 18.97
CA ARG A 166 -14.79 -71.01 20.03
C ARG A 166 -14.68 -70.45 21.46
N THR A 167 -14.11 -69.26 21.61
CA THR A 167 -13.84 -68.59 22.89
C THR A 167 -14.91 -67.58 23.29
N LEU A 168 -15.90 -67.30 22.43
CA LEU A 168 -16.91 -66.25 22.62
C LEU A 168 -18.01 -66.69 23.62
N GLU A 169 -18.14 -65.96 24.72
CA GLU A 169 -19.05 -66.19 25.85
C GLU A 169 -20.29 -65.28 25.80
N SER A 170 -20.17 -64.06 25.25
CA SER A 170 -21.26 -63.08 25.19
C SER A 170 -21.24 -62.31 23.86
N LEU A 171 -22.33 -62.34 23.11
CA LEU A 171 -22.54 -61.59 21.88
C LEU A 171 -23.81 -60.74 22.05
N THR A 172 -23.65 -59.43 22.12
CA THR A 172 -24.77 -58.49 22.21
C THR A 172 -25.03 -57.85 20.85
N LEU A 173 -26.26 -57.96 20.38
CA LEU A 173 -26.71 -57.44 19.09
C LEU A 173 -28.21 -57.13 19.12
N ASP A 174 -28.66 -56.24 18.24
CA ASP A 174 -30.07 -55.87 18.13
C ASP A 174 -30.85 -56.90 17.31
N ALA A 175 -31.46 -57.87 17.99
CA ALA A 175 -32.17 -58.99 17.33
C ALA A 175 -33.24 -58.52 16.33
N SER A 176 -33.84 -57.34 16.52
CA SER A 176 -34.86 -56.77 15.64
C SER A 176 -34.35 -56.30 14.28
N THR A 177 -33.04 -56.07 14.11
CA THR A 177 -32.45 -55.59 12.85
C THR A 177 -31.83 -56.70 12.01
N MET A 178 -31.81 -57.93 12.54
CA MET A 178 -31.14 -59.09 11.94
C MET A 178 -32.01 -59.82 10.92
N ASN A 179 -31.42 -60.09 9.76
CA ASN A 179 -31.96 -61.01 8.73
C ASN A 179 -31.31 -62.40 8.85
N TYR A 180 -30.03 -62.47 9.23
CA TYR A 180 -29.28 -63.72 9.37
C TYR A 180 -28.26 -63.61 10.53
N PRO A 181 -28.31 -64.44 11.59
CA PRO A 181 -29.27 -65.52 11.88
C PRO A 181 -30.72 -65.01 12.04
N PRO A 182 -31.73 -65.88 11.95
CA PRO A 182 -33.12 -65.47 12.09
C PRO A 182 -33.38 -64.85 13.47
N VAL A 183 -34.30 -63.89 13.54
CA VAL A 183 -34.63 -63.11 14.75
C VAL A 183 -34.88 -64.02 15.97
N SER A 184 -35.52 -65.17 15.78
CA SER A 184 -35.78 -66.16 16.85
C SER A 184 -34.51 -66.71 17.50
N VAL A 185 -33.44 -66.91 16.72
CA VAL A 185 -32.12 -67.35 17.20
C VAL A 185 -31.41 -66.19 17.91
N CYS A 186 -31.49 -64.98 17.35
CA CYS A 186 -30.90 -63.79 17.96
C CYS A 186 -31.52 -63.45 19.33
N THR A 187 -32.83 -63.67 19.52
CA THR A 187 -33.50 -63.45 20.82
C THR A 187 -33.19 -64.51 21.88
N ALA A 188 -32.74 -65.70 21.46
CA ALA A 188 -32.45 -66.81 22.37
C ALA A 188 -31.08 -66.67 23.07
N GLY A 189 -30.23 -65.75 22.60
CA GLY A 189 -28.94 -65.42 23.21
C GLY A 189 -27.73 -66.01 22.47
N THR A 190 -26.53 -65.69 22.98
CA THR A 190 -25.22 -66.01 22.37
C THR A 190 -25.03 -67.49 22.03
N GLU A 191 -25.45 -68.38 22.92
CA GLU A 191 -25.23 -69.83 22.78
C GLU A 191 -26.00 -70.39 21.58
N GLU A 192 -27.23 -69.92 21.37
CA GLU A 192 -28.08 -70.36 20.26
C GLU A 192 -27.58 -69.79 18.92
N ILE A 193 -27.10 -68.55 18.93
CA ILE A 193 -26.44 -67.94 17.77
C ILE A 193 -25.21 -68.76 17.36
N GLN A 194 -24.35 -69.14 18.31
CA GLN A 194 -23.18 -69.96 18.02
C GLN A 194 -23.56 -71.36 17.52
N ARG A 195 -24.51 -72.05 18.17
CA ARG A 195 -24.98 -73.37 17.69
C ARG A 195 -25.53 -73.31 16.27
N TYR A 196 -26.32 -72.28 15.96
CA TYR A 196 -26.88 -72.08 14.63
C TYR A 196 -25.77 -71.88 13.58
N LEU A 197 -24.79 -71.02 13.87
CA LEU A 197 -23.65 -70.78 12.96
C LEU A 197 -22.74 -72.01 12.82
N CYS A 198 -22.51 -72.77 13.89
CA CYS A 198 -21.78 -74.04 13.88
C CYS A 198 -22.48 -75.12 13.04
N SER A 199 -23.81 -75.25 13.17
CA SER A 199 -24.63 -76.17 12.37
C SER A 199 -24.59 -75.83 10.87
N GLU A 200 -24.58 -74.55 10.52
CA GLU A 200 -24.48 -74.07 9.14
C GLU A 200 -23.12 -74.33 8.49
N LEU A 201 -22.03 -74.39 9.29
CA LEU A 201 -20.68 -74.71 8.83
C LEU A 201 -20.30 -76.19 8.97
N GLY A 202 -21.16 -77.02 9.55
CA GLY A 202 -20.87 -78.44 9.81
C GLY A 202 -19.78 -78.67 10.87
N VAL A 203 -19.63 -77.72 11.80
CA VAL A 203 -18.64 -77.78 12.90
C VAL A 203 -19.38 -78.09 14.21
N GLU A 204 -18.82 -78.95 15.05
CA GLU A 204 -19.39 -79.25 16.36
C GLU A 204 -19.29 -78.02 17.29
N TYR A 205 -20.41 -77.67 17.93
CA TYR A 205 -20.44 -76.60 18.91
C TYR A 205 -19.76 -77.07 20.21
N CYS A 206 -18.66 -76.42 20.60
CA CYS A 206 -18.03 -76.62 21.90
C CYS A 206 -18.28 -75.37 22.77
N PRO A 207 -18.86 -75.51 23.97
CA PRO A 207 -18.99 -74.39 24.88
C PRO A 207 -17.60 -73.87 25.30
N PRO A 208 -17.43 -72.55 25.54
CA PRO A 208 -16.14 -71.94 25.85
C PRO A 208 -15.39 -72.56 27.04
N SER A 209 -16.11 -73.24 27.94
CA SER A 209 -15.58 -73.91 29.13
C SER A 209 -14.77 -75.19 28.88
N GLN A 210 -14.80 -75.77 27.66
CA GLN A 210 -14.10 -77.04 27.33
C GLN A 210 -12.81 -76.88 26.52
N TYR A 211 -12.42 -75.66 26.14
CA TYR A 211 -11.25 -75.43 25.29
C TYR A 211 -9.95 -75.29 26.12
N LEU A 212 -9.31 -76.41 26.47
CA LEU A 212 -7.96 -76.48 27.04
C LEU A 212 -6.91 -76.73 25.94
N LEU A 213 -5.85 -75.91 25.90
CA LEU A 213 -4.73 -76.04 24.96
C LEU A 213 -4.01 -77.41 25.11
N PRO A 214 -3.80 -78.19 24.04
CA PRO A 214 -3.04 -79.44 24.12
C PRO A 214 -1.54 -79.22 23.85
N VAL A 215 -0.69 -79.53 24.83
CA VAL A 215 0.77 -79.71 24.66
C VAL A 215 1.11 -81.14 25.11
N LEU A 216 1.44 -81.97 24.11
CA LEU A 216 2.25 -83.20 24.16
C LEU A 216 1.74 -84.37 25.03
N GLU A 217 1.34 -85.46 24.38
CA GLU A 217 1.72 -86.85 24.71
C GLU A 217 1.12 -87.83 23.69
N ASN A 218 1.94 -88.65 23.04
CA ASN A 218 1.59 -90.03 22.71
C ASN A 218 2.80 -90.79 22.15
N ASP A 219 3.24 -91.79 22.93
CA ASP A 219 3.98 -92.94 22.42
C ASP A 219 3.38 -94.18 23.08
N SER A 220 2.85 -95.11 22.30
CA SER A 220 2.48 -96.44 22.79
C SER A 220 2.59 -97.50 21.68
N SER A 221 3.60 -98.34 21.85
CA SER A 221 3.69 -99.69 21.29
C SER A 221 2.87 -100.66 22.16
N LYS A 222 2.24 -101.67 21.54
CA LYS A 222 2.16 -103.04 22.10
C LYS A 222 1.50 -104.06 21.16
N GLN A 223 2.07 -105.26 21.26
CA GLN A 223 1.82 -106.53 20.60
C GLN A 223 0.51 -107.22 21.03
N SER A 224 0.06 -108.19 20.21
CA SER A 224 -0.41 -109.53 20.65
C SER A 224 -0.47 -110.42 19.39
N ASN A 225 0.24 -111.56 19.30
CA ASN A 225 -0.12 -112.91 19.79
C ASN A 225 -1.59 -113.29 19.41
N ASP A 226 -1.95 -114.44 18.83
CA ASP A 226 -1.44 -115.81 18.96
C ASP A 226 -1.84 -116.74 17.78
N CYS A 227 -1.26 -117.95 17.81
CA CYS A 227 -1.21 -119.06 16.85
C CYS A 227 -2.38 -120.07 16.99
N VAL A 228 -2.78 -120.83 15.95
CA VAL A 228 -3.20 -122.26 16.03
C VAL A 228 -2.95 -123.02 14.71
N ASP A 229 -2.51 -124.27 14.90
CA ASP A 229 -1.96 -125.31 14.03
C ASP A 229 -2.83 -125.90 12.90
N GLY A 230 -2.20 -126.68 12.00
CA GLY A 230 -2.74 -128.03 11.78
C GLY A 230 -2.60 -128.74 10.43
N GLU A 231 -2.30 -128.07 9.32
CA GLU A 231 -2.10 -128.72 8.00
C GLU A 231 -0.75 -128.36 7.34
N VAL A 232 0.22 -127.94 8.16
CA VAL A 232 1.32 -127.10 7.65
C VAL A 232 2.61 -127.88 7.38
N MET A 233 2.94 -129.06 7.91
CA MET A 233 4.34 -129.58 7.92
C MET A 233 5.12 -129.66 6.58
N ALA A 234 4.48 -129.85 5.41
CA ALA A 234 5.16 -129.77 4.10
C ALA A 234 5.18 -128.35 3.51
N TRP A 235 4.17 -127.54 3.86
CA TRP A 235 4.20 -126.09 3.71
C TRP A 235 5.16 -125.46 4.73
N GLN A 236 5.41 -126.04 5.90
CA GLN A 236 6.14 -125.46 7.03
C GLN A 236 7.62 -125.42 6.73
N VAL A 237 8.20 -126.41 6.05
CA VAL A 237 9.60 -126.34 5.63
C VAL A 237 9.78 -125.31 4.51
N ARG A 238 8.84 -125.23 3.54
CA ARG A 238 8.86 -124.20 2.48
C ARG A 238 8.52 -122.81 2.99
N PHE A 239 7.63 -122.69 3.96
CA PHE A 239 7.16 -121.46 4.58
C PHE A 239 8.16 -120.99 5.63
N GLN A 240 8.84 -121.88 6.36
CA GLN A 240 9.98 -121.51 7.22
C GLN A 240 11.19 -121.10 6.38
N HIS A 241 11.45 -121.76 5.24
CA HIS A 241 12.50 -121.35 4.30
C HIS A 241 12.13 -120.04 3.58
N CYS A 242 10.87 -119.84 3.21
CA CYS A 242 10.36 -118.61 2.62
C CYS A 242 10.33 -117.47 3.66
N ILE A 243 9.95 -117.73 4.92
CA ILE A 243 10.04 -116.80 6.04
C ILE A 243 11.50 -116.48 6.34
N SER A 244 12.43 -117.44 6.36
CA SER A 244 13.86 -117.16 6.53
C SER A 244 14.42 -116.36 5.37
N SER A 245 14.05 -116.68 4.13
CA SER A 245 14.47 -115.94 2.94
C SER A 245 13.88 -114.53 2.91
N MET A 246 12.59 -114.38 3.25
CA MET A 246 11.91 -113.10 3.38
C MET A 246 12.47 -112.31 4.56
N ALA A 247 12.80 -112.94 5.69
CA ALA A 247 13.45 -112.30 6.82
C ALA A 247 14.83 -111.80 6.42
N VAL A 248 15.64 -112.60 5.71
CA VAL A 248 16.94 -112.15 5.18
C VAL A 248 16.76 -110.98 4.20
N CYS A 249 15.78 -111.03 3.29
CA CYS A 249 15.48 -109.91 2.39
C CYS A 249 14.99 -108.66 3.15
N VAL A 250 14.13 -108.82 4.16
CA VAL A 250 13.62 -107.73 4.99
C VAL A 250 14.75 -107.13 5.82
N TYR A 251 15.65 -107.94 6.39
CA TYR A 251 16.83 -107.46 7.11
C TYR A 251 17.81 -106.73 6.18
N GLN A 252 18.04 -107.24 4.97
CA GLN A 252 18.90 -106.58 3.98
C GLN A 252 18.28 -105.27 3.48
N GLU A 253 16.98 -105.23 3.20
CA GLU A 253 16.28 -104.00 2.82
C GLU A 253 16.19 -103.02 4.00
N GLN A 254 16.03 -103.50 5.23
CA GLN A 254 16.09 -102.67 6.42
C GLN A 254 17.48 -102.03 6.59
N GLU A 255 18.56 -102.80 6.41
CA GLU A 255 19.93 -102.26 6.48
C GLU A 255 20.21 -101.26 5.33
N ARG A 256 19.64 -101.48 4.14
CA ARG A 256 19.71 -100.52 3.02
C ARG A 256 18.96 -99.23 3.34
N VAL A 257 17.73 -99.32 3.82
CA VAL A 257 16.92 -98.17 4.22
C VAL A 257 17.60 -97.40 5.35
N GLU A 258 18.15 -98.08 6.35
CA GLU A 258 18.89 -97.44 7.44
C GLU A 258 20.15 -96.71 6.94
N LYS A 259 20.89 -97.28 5.97
CA LYS A 259 22.03 -96.61 5.32
C LYS A 259 21.59 -95.41 4.47
N ASP A 260 20.50 -95.52 3.72
CA ASP A 260 19.98 -94.43 2.89
C ASP A 260 19.46 -93.27 3.76
N VAL A 261 18.75 -93.57 4.85
CA VAL A 261 18.31 -92.57 5.85
C VAL A 261 19.50 -91.91 6.53
N CYS A 262 20.52 -92.67 6.95
CA CYS A 262 21.74 -92.13 7.53
C CYS A 262 22.49 -91.20 6.55
N GLN A 263 22.56 -91.57 5.26
CA GLN A 263 23.18 -90.76 4.23
C GLN A 263 22.36 -89.48 3.95
N GLN A 264 21.04 -89.59 3.88
CA GLN A 264 20.13 -88.45 3.72
C GLN A 264 20.25 -87.47 4.89
N GLN A 265 20.28 -87.96 6.13
CA GLN A 265 20.50 -87.14 7.32
C GLN A 265 21.83 -86.39 7.25
N LYS A 266 22.94 -87.06 6.89
CA LYS A 266 24.24 -86.40 6.71
C LYS A 266 24.21 -85.32 5.64
N THR A 267 23.51 -85.55 4.52
CA THR A 267 23.37 -84.52 3.47
C THR A 267 22.54 -83.32 3.94
N GLN A 268 21.43 -83.55 4.64
CA GLN A 268 20.60 -82.48 5.21
C GLN A 268 21.34 -81.70 6.29
N GLU A 269 22.12 -82.36 7.14
CA GLU A 269 22.96 -81.70 8.15
C GLU A 269 24.04 -80.84 7.50
N ALA A 270 24.69 -81.32 6.44
CA ALA A 270 25.67 -80.54 5.68
C ALA A 270 25.03 -79.33 5.00
N GLU A 271 23.84 -79.46 4.42
CA GLU A 271 23.08 -78.34 3.84
C GLU A 271 22.67 -77.33 4.92
N ARG A 272 22.16 -77.81 6.07
CA ARG A 272 21.81 -76.97 7.22
C ARG A 272 23.01 -76.16 7.70
N GLN A 273 24.20 -76.78 7.81
CA GLN A 273 25.43 -76.08 8.17
C GLN A 273 25.82 -75.02 7.14
N ARG A 274 25.69 -75.30 5.83
CA ARG A 274 25.94 -74.30 4.78
C ARG A 274 24.98 -73.12 4.84
N VAL A 275 23.70 -73.37 5.12
CA VAL A 275 22.70 -72.31 5.29
C VAL A 275 23.02 -71.47 6.53
N LEU A 276 23.35 -72.11 7.66
CA LEU A 276 23.75 -71.41 8.88
C LEU A 276 24.97 -70.52 8.66
N GLU A 277 25.97 -70.98 7.91
CA GLU A 277 27.15 -70.18 7.60
C GLU A 277 26.80 -68.95 6.72
N LYS A 278 25.92 -69.13 5.73
CA LYS A 278 25.42 -67.99 4.93
C LYS A 278 24.64 -66.99 5.77
N VAL A 279 23.81 -67.46 6.69
CA VAL A 279 23.07 -66.60 7.62
C VAL A 279 24.04 -65.82 8.50
N ARG A 280 25.06 -66.47 9.05
CA ARG A 280 26.11 -65.81 9.87
C ARG A 280 26.88 -64.75 9.07
N GLN A 281 27.21 -65.02 7.80
CA GLN A 281 27.84 -64.05 6.91
C GLN A 281 26.92 -62.86 6.61
N ALA A 282 25.62 -63.10 6.40
CA ALA A 282 24.64 -62.04 6.22
C ALA A 282 24.49 -61.19 7.49
N GLU A 283 24.42 -61.82 8.67
CA GLU A 283 24.34 -61.14 9.96
C GLU A 283 25.55 -60.23 10.22
N THR A 284 26.76 -60.72 9.97
CA THR A 284 27.99 -59.91 10.10
C THR A 284 28.02 -58.75 9.10
N SER A 285 27.57 -58.97 7.86
CA SER A 285 27.42 -57.90 6.85
C SER A 285 26.39 -56.84 7.26
N ILE A 286 25.25 -57.27 7.82
CA ILE A 286 24.22 -56.35 8.30
C ILE A 286 24.73 -55.58 9.53
N SER A 287 25.36 -56.26 10.48
CA SER A 287 25.90 -55.65 11.70
C SER A 287 26.99 -54.60 11.41
N THR A 288 27.86 -54.87 10.44
CA THR A 288 28.86 -53.89 9.97
C THR A 288 28.21 -52.69 9.28
N ARG A 289 27.20 -52.91 8.44
CA ARG A 289 26.43 -51.81 7.81
C ARG A 289 25.72 -50.94 8.85
N ILE A 290 25.09 -51.54 9.85
CA ILE A 290 24.43 -50.82 10.95
C ILE A 290 25.47 -49.99 11.71
N SER A 291 26.63 -50.57 12.05
CA SER A 291 27.70 -49.85 12.74
C SER A 291 28.20 -48.64 11.95
N ASN A 292 28.36 -48.77 10.63
CA ASN A 292 28.76 -47.66 9.76
C ASN A 292 27.69 -46.56 9.70
N LEU A 293 26.41 -46.93 9.53
CA LEU A 293 25.31 -45.96 9.52
C LEU A 293 25.19 -45.20 10.86
N LEU A 294 25.40 -45.89 11.99
CA LEU A 294 25.44 -45.25 13.30
C LEU A 294 26.61 -44.28 13.44
N LEU A 295 27.77 -44.61 12.87
CA LEU A 295 28.92 -43.70 12.86
C LEU A 295 28.67 -42.46 12.00
N ASP A 296 28.06 -42.64 10.82
CA ASP A 296 27.72 -41.53 9.93
C ASP A 296 26.62 -40.63 10.51
N ASN A 297 25.61 -41.19 11.19
CA ASN A 297 24.63 -40.40 11.94
C ASN A 297 25.30 -39.57 13.04
N LYS A 298 26.22 -40.15 13.81
CA LYS A 298 27.00 -39.39 14.81
C LYS A 298 27.80 -38.27 14.18
N ARG A 299 28.41 -38.50 13.01
CA ARG A 299 29.12 -37.45 12.26
C ARG A 299 28.17 -36.35 11.81
N MET A 300 26.98 -36.69 11.31
CA MET A 300 25.95 -35.72 10.94
C MET A 300 25.51 -34.88 12.13
N GLU A 301 25.20 -35.50 13.28
CA GLU A 301 24.86 -34.75 14.50
C GLU A 301 25.96 -33.78 14.93
N THR A 302 27.24 -34.15 14.79
CA THR A 302 28.34 -33.22 15.08
C THR A 302 28.44 -32.08 14.08
N MET A 303 28.08 -32.31 12.82
CA MET A 303 28.04 -31.27 11.80
C MET A 303 26.85 -30.33 12.01
N ASP A 304 25.66 -30.85 12.34
CA ASP A 304 24.48 -30.05 12.65
C ASP A 304 24.75 -29.12 13.83
N LYS A 305 25.38 -29.62 14.90
CA LYS A 305 25.83 -28.78 16.03
C LYS A 305 26.80 -27.67 15.61
N LYS A 306 27.72 -27.96 14.67
CA LYS A 306 28.63 -26.93 14.13
C LYS A 306 27.88 -25.91 13.28
N PHE A 307 26.91 -26.35 12.48
CA PHE A 307 26.07 -25.45 11.68
C PHE A 307 25.23 -24.53 12.58
N GLU A 308 24.62 -25.06 13.64
CA GLU A 308 23.90 -24.27 14.65
C GLU A 308 24.83 -23.25 15.32
N GLN A 309 26.05 -23.64 15.69
CA GLN A 309 27.04 -22.71 16.23
C GLN A 309 27.38 -21.58 15.26
N VAL A 310 27.64 -21.89 13.98
CA VAL A 310 27.94 -20.88 12.95
C VAL A 310 26.75 -19.94 12.75
N LEU A 311 25.52 -20.47 12.70
CA LEU A 311 24.30 -19.66 12.59
C LEU A 311 24.12 -18.74 13.79
N SER A 312 24.38 -19.24 15.01
CA SER A 312 24.29 -18.42 16.23
C SER A 312 25.31 -17.28 16.24
N LEU A 313 26.55 -17.53 15.79
CA LEU A 313 27.58 -16.51 15.66
C LEU A 313 27.21 -15.46 14.60
N GLN A 314 26.72 -15.89 13.44
CA GLN A 314 26.23 -14.97 12.41
C GLN A 314 25.06 -14.11 12.90
N GLN A 315 24.15 -14.68 13.69
CA GLN A 315 23.04 -13.92 14.27
C GLN A 315 23.54 -12.89 15.29
N LEU A 316 24.53 -13.26 16.11
CA LEU A 316 25.16 -12.34 17.05
C LEU A 316 25.88 -11.19 16.34
N ASP A 317 26.66 -11.49 15.29
CA ASP A 317 27.37 -10.48 14.49
C ASP A 317 26.39 -9.51 13.81
N LYS A 318 25.30 -10.04 13.24
CA LYS A 318 24.22 -9.22 12.68
C LYS A 318 23.57 -8.35 13.72
N SER A 319 23.24 -8.90 14.90
CA SER A 319 22.64 -8.12 16.00
C SER A 319 23.58 -7.01 16.45
N LYS A 320 24.88 -7.28 16.54
CA LYS A 320 25.90 -6.29 16.92
C LYS A 320 26.00 -5.17 15.88
N ALA A 321 26.00 -5.51 14.59
CA ALA A 321 26.01 -4.53 13.51
C ALA A 321 24.75 -3.64 13.52
N ILE A 322 23.58 -4.22 13.76
CA ILE A 322 22.32 -3.46 13.89
C ILE A 322 22.39 -2.48 15.07
N CYS A 323 22.87 -2.93 16.24
CA CYS A 323 23.03 -2.05 17.40
C CYS A 323 23.99 -0.89 17.13
N GLN A 324 25.10 -1.14 16.41
CA GLN A 324 26.05 -0.09 16.03
C GLN A 324 25.41 0.94 15.09
N ILE A 325 24.67 0.48 14.07
CA ILE A 325 23.98 1.38 13.13
C ILE A 325 22.94 2.24 13.86
N LEU A 326 22.15 1.65 14.76
CA LEU A 326 21.16 2.40 15.54
C LEU A 326 21.82 3.45 16.45
N GLN A 327 22.94 3.10 17.09
CA GLN A 327 23.70 4.04 17.91
C GLN A 327 24.30 5.19 17.08
N GLU A 328 24.83 4.89 15.89
CA GLU A 328 25.32 5.92 14.95
C GLU A 328 24.19 6.83 14.49
N GLU A 329 23.00 6.29 14.19
CA GLU A 329 21.82 7.07 13.82
C GLU A 329 21.39 8.04 14.93
N GLU A 330 21.35 7.57 16.19
CA GLU A 330 21.04 8.43 17.34
C GLU A 330 22.07 9.55 17.53
N MET A 331 23.36 9.23 17.42
CA MET A 331 24.44 10.21 17.52
C MET A 331 24.38 11.26 16.39
N GLN A 332 24.05 10.82 15.17
CA GLN A 332 23.87 11.73 14.03
C GLN A 332 22.67 12.66 14.21
N LYS A 333 21.53 12.14 14.70
CA LYS A 333 20.35 12.96 15.01
C LYS A 333 20.68 14.02 16.06
N ALA A 334 21.35 13.64 17.14
CA ALA A 334 21.76 14.58 18.19
C ALA A 334 22.73 15.65 17.66
N ALA A 335 23.69 15.27 16.80
CA ALA A 335 24.60 16.23 16.17
C ALA A 335 23.86 17.21 15.25
N PHE A 336 22.89 16.71 14.47
CA PHE A 336 22.07 17.55 13.59
C PHE A 336 21.22 18.55 14.39
N GLU A 337 20.56 18.10 15.45
CA GLU A 337 19.78 18.97 16.34
C GLU A 337 20.66 20.08 16.94
N ALA A 338 21.87 19.75 17.38
CA ALA A 338 22.81 20.73 17.92
C ALA A 338 23.23 21.77 16.85
N LEU A 339 23.54 21.32 15.63
CA LEU A 339 23.87 22.23 14.52
C LEU A 339 22.70 23.14 14.14
N GLN A 340 21.48 22.60 14.14
CA GLN A 340 20.29 23.37 13.84
C GLN A 340 20.04 24.45 14.90
N LEU A 341 20.17 24.11 16.19
CA LEU A 341 20.07 25.09 17.28
C LEU A 341 21.13 26.19 17.15
N GLN A 342 22.36 25.84 16.78
CA GLN A 342 23.41 26.83 16.53
C GLN A 342 23.03 27.76 15.37
N ARG A 343 22.56 27.21 14.25
CA ARG A 343 22.12 28.00 13.10
C ARG A 343 20.97 28.94 13.46
N ASP A 344 19.98 28.43 14.19
CA ASP A 344 18.80 29.20 14.61
C ASP A 344 19.19 30.33 15.57
N SER A 345 20.20 30.12 16.43
CA SER A 345 20.75 31.17 17.29
C SER A 345 21.39 32.31 16.48
N VAL A 346 22.13 31.97 15.42
CA VAL A 346 22.75 32.96 14.51
C VAL A 346 21.67 33.72 13.74
N HIS A 347 20.65 33.03 13.21
CA HIS A 347 19.51 33.70 12.57
C HIS A 347 18.74 34.58 13.54
N GLY A 348 18.60 34.17 14.80
CA GLY A 348 18.03 34.99 15.87
C GLY A 348 18.83 36.26 16.11
N TYR A 349 20.15 36.15 16.21
CA TYR A 349 21.06 37.29 16.34
C TYR A 349 20.94 38.27 15.17
N ILE A 350 21.01 37.78 13.92
CA ILE A 350 20.89 38.62 12.72
C ILE A 350 19.53 39.34 12.69
N ARG A 351 18.42 38.63 12.97
CA ARG A 351 17.08 39.25 13.03
C ARG A 351 17.01 40.35 14.09
N ASN A 352 17.64 40.16 15.24
CA ASN A 352 17.68 41.17 16.28
C ASN A 352 18.52 42.39 15.88
N GLN A 353 19.65 42.18 15.18
CA GLN A 353 20.46 43.28 14.62
C GLN A 353 19.69 44.07 13.57
N ILE A 354 18.99 43.40 12.65
CA ILE A 354 18.15 44.06 11.64
C ILE A 354 17.08 44.93 12.32
N LYS A 355 16.38 44.41 13.33
CA LYS A 355 15.38 45.19 14.07
C LYS A 355 15.97 46.43 14.75
N LEU A 356 17.19 46.33 15.28
CA LEU A 356 17.89 47.47 15.89
C LEU A 356 18.19 48.53 14.83
N ILE A 357 18.73 48.13 13.67
CA ILE A 357 19.03 49.02 12.55
C ILE A 357 17.75 49.68 12.01
N GLU A 358 16.68 48.92 11.84
CA GLU A 358 15.37 49.44 11.42
C GLU A 358 14.84 50.50 12.39
N ALA A 359 14.99 50.29 13.70
CA ALA A 359 14.58 51.25 14.71
C ALA A 359 15.41 52.55 14.65
N GLU A 360 16.73 52.45 14.50
CA GLU A 360 17.62 53.61 14.34
C GLU A 360 17.33 54.37 13.03
N LEU A 361 17.12 53.66 11.91
CA LEU A 361 16.72 54.27 10.64
C LEU A 361 15.37 54.97 10.75
N MET A 362 14.40 54.39 11.47
CA MET A 362 13.10 55.03 11.72
C MET A 362 13.26 56.32 12.53
N GLN A 363 14.14 56.32 13.54
CA GLN A 363 14.43 57.53 14.33
C GLN A 363 15.11 58.61 13.48
N LEU A 364 16.10 58.25 12.67
CA LEU A 364 16.77 59.16 11.74
C LEU A 364 15.77 59.74 10.73
N THR A 365 14.94 58.90 10.13
CA THR A 365 13.89 59.33 9.19
C THR A 365 12.93 60.33 9.85
N LYS A 366 12.53 60.08 11.11
CA LYS A 366 11.69 60.99 11.90
C LYS A 366 12.37 62.34 12.14
N LEU A 367 13.66 62.34 12.46
CA LEU A 367 14.44 63.57 12.63
C LEU A 367 14.61 64.35 11.33
N GLU A 368 14.87 63.67 10.21
CA GLU A 368 14.97 64.31 8.89
C GLU A 368 13.66 64.96 8.47
N VAL A 369 12.52 64.27 8.66
CA VAL A 369 11.19 64.84 8.39
C VAL A 369 10.95 66.06 9.29
N LYS A 370 11.27 65.98 10.59
CA LYS A 370 11.13 67.12 11.51
C LYS A 370 12.00 68.30 11.08
N ARG A 371 13.25 68.07 10.66
CA ARG A 371 14.13 69.11 10.14
C ARG A 371 13.55 69.76 8.90
N LYS A 372 13.10 68.96 7.91
CA LYS A 372 12.48 69.46 6.67
C LYS A 372 11.23 70.30 6.96
N ASN A 373 10.39 69.89 7.91
CA ASN A 373 9.21 70.65 8.30
C ASN A 373 9.60 71.99 8.94
N LEU A 374 10.57 72.00 9.85
CA LEU A 374 11.07 73.24 10.47
C LEU A 374 11.71 74.18 9.43
N ASP A 375 12.52 73.64 8.52
CA ASP A 375 13.13 74.41 7.42
C ASP A 375 12.04 75.02 6.51
N ALA A 376 10.97 74.28 6.24
CA ALA A 376 9.83 74.77 5.46
C ALA A 376 9.04 75.86 6.19
N GLU A 377 8.78 75.69 7.50
CA GLU A 377 8.14 76.70 8.35
C GLU A 377 8.96 77.99 8.39
N ASN A 378 10.28 77.89 8.63
CA ASN A 378 11.19 79.05 8.63
C ASN A 378 11.23 79.76 7.27
N LEU A 379 11.29 79.01 6.16
CA LEU A 379 11.27 79.60 4.82
C LEU A 379 9.93 80.32 4.55
N GLN A 380 8.82 79.75 5.02
CA GLN A 380 7.49 80.34 4.87
C GLN A 380 7.37 81.64 5.67
N GLU A 381 7.94 81.71 6.87
CA GLU A 381 8.01 82.93 7.68
C GLU A 381 8.80 84.04 6.97
N VAL A 382 10.02 83.75 6.50
CA VAL A 382 10.84 84.71 5.74
C VAL A 382 10.13 85.20 4.47
N LEU A 383 9.45 84.30 3.74
CA LEU A 383 8.69 84.68 2.55
C LEU A 383 7.48 85.57 2.90
N ALA A 384 6.84 85.35 4.05
CA ALA A 384 5.74 86.19 4.52
C ALA A 384 6.24 87.60 4.87
N GLU A 385 7.35 87.72 5.61
CA GLU A 385 7.98 89.00 5.92
C GLU A 385 8.39 89.77 4.65
N GLN A 386 9.00 89.08 3.67
CA GLN A 386 9.36 89.70 2.39
C GLN A 386 8.12 90.16 1.61
N ARG A 387 7.03 89.39 1.61
CA ARG A 387 5.76 89.78 0.98
C ARG A 387 5.14 91.00 1.67
N GLU A 388 5.19 91.06 3.00
CA GLU A 388 4.71 92.21 3.78
C GLU A 388 5.53 93.46 3.46
N ALA A 389 6.86 93.38 3.52
CA ALA A 389 7.75 94.49 3.18
C ALA A 389 7.55 95.00 1.74
N LEU A 390 7.39 94.10 0.76
CA LEU A 390 7.07 94.47 -0.61
C LEU A 390 5.68 95.10 -0.75
N SER A 391 4.69 94.61 0.01
CA SER A 391 3.34 95.16 0.01
C SER A 391 3.31 96.56 0.62
N ASP A 392 4.03 96.80 1.71
CA ASP A 392 4.19 98.12 2.33
C ASP A 392 4.86 99.11 1.38
N MET A 393 5.93 98.68 0.70
CA MET A 393 6.61 99.50 -0.30
C MET A 393 5.69 99.84 -1.47
N LEU A 394 4.91 98.87 -1.96
CA LEU A 394 3.91 99.10 -3.00
C LEU A 394 2.82 100.08 -2.52
N GLN A 395 2.32 99.92 -1.29
CA GLN A 395 1.32 100.80 -0.71
C GLN A 395 1.86 102.23 -0.55
N GLN A 396 3.14 102.39 -0.17
CA GLN A 396 3.80 103.68 -0.09
C GLN A 396 3.96 104.33 -1.48
N LEU A 397 4.33 103.54 -2.50
CA LEU A 397 4.42 104.02 -3.88
C LEU A 397 3.04 104.43 -4.43
N LEU A 398 2.00 103.66 -4.17
CA LEU A 398 0.62 104.00 -4.54
C LEU A 398 0.18 105.31 -3.86
N LYS A 399 0.46 105.46 -2.56
CA LYS A 399 0.18 106.70 -1.82
C LYS A 399 0.93 107.90 -2.41
N GLN A 400 2.22 107.73 -2.77
CA GLN A 400 3.00 108.78 -3.45
C GLN A 400 2.42 109.11 -4.83
N LYS A 401 1.95 108.11 -5.59
CA LYS A 401 1.31 108.30 -6.89
C LYS A 401 0.04 109.11 -6.74
N ASP A 402 -0.84 108.76 -5.80
CA ASP A 402 -2.10 109.46 -5.54
C ASP A 402 -1.83 110.89 -5.04
N GLN A 403 -0.83 111.08 -4.18
CA GLN A 403 -0.38 112.41 -3.73
C GLN A 403 0.04 113.27 -4.92
N ARG A 404 0.89 112.74 -5.82
CA ARG A 404 1.30 113.46 -7.04
C ARG A 404 0.13 113.74 -7.98
N GLU A 405 -0.83 112.82 -8.08
CA GLU A 405 -2.02 113.01 -8.89
C GLU A 405 -2.86 114.19 -8.34
N VAL A 406 -3.02 114.28 -7.02
CA VAL A 406 -3.70 115.41 -6.37
C VAL A 406 -2.92 116.71 -6.55
N GLU A 407 -1.60 116.71 -6.37
CA GLU A 407 -0.74 117.87 -6.61
C GLU A 407 -0.85 118.38 -8.05
N LEU A 408 -0.79 117.47 -9.04
CA LEU A 408 -0.96 117.82 -10.46
C LEU A 408 -2.34 118.41 -10.73
N LYS A 409 -3.41 117.83 -10.18
CA LYS A 409 -4.76 118.38 -10.27
C LYS A 409 -4.84 119.78 -9.66
N HIS A 410 -4.18 120.00 -8.52
CA HIS A 410 -4.15 121.32 -7.88
C HIS A 410 -3.40 122.36 -8.73
N ILE A 411 -2.23 122.00 -9.29
CA ILE A 411 -1.48 122.87 -10.21
C ILE A 411 -2.31 123.20 -11.44
N LEU A 412 -3.01 122.23 -12.03
CA LEU A 412 -3.91 122.45 -13.16
C LEU A 412 -5.04 123.42 -12.80
N MET A 413 -5.67 123.25 -11.62
CA MET A 413 -6.71 124.15 -11.13
C MET A 413 -6.18 125.56 -10.87
N GLU A 414 -4.98 125.70 -10.30
CA GLU A 414 -4.33 127.02 -10.16
C GLU A 414 -4.04 127.67 -11.52
N MET A 415 -3.57 126.90 -12.50
CA MET A 415 -3.34 127.38 -13.87
C MET A 415 -4.66 127.85 -14.50
N GLU A 416 -5.75 127.11 -14.31
CA GLU A 416 -7.09 127.45 -14.79
C GLU A 416 -7.61 128.73 -14.11
N LEU A 417 -7.47 128.88 -12.79
CA LEU A 417 -7.90 130.07 -12.06
C LEU A 417 -7.08 131.32 -12.44
N LYS A 418 -5.77 131.16 -12.65
CA LYS A 418 -4.89 132.22 -13.20
C LYS A 418 -5.29 132.56 -14.65
N SER A 419 -5.80 131.61 -15.42
CA SER A 419 -6.31 131.83 -16.78
C SER A 419 -7.66 132.58 -16.82
N ASP A 420 -8.51 132.43 -15.80
CA ASP A 420 -9.79 133.14 -15.68
C ASP A 420 -9.62 134.59 -15.16
N SER A 421 -8.64 134.83 -14.28
CA SER A 421 -8.34 136.17 -13.75
C SER A 421 -7.55 137.07 -14.71
N THR A 422 -7.00 136.51 -15.79
CA THR A 422 -6.32 137.28 -16.83
C THR A 422 -7.24 137.43 -18.03
N GLN A 423 -7.74 138.66 -18.24
CA GLN A 423 -8.42 139.13 -19.46
C GLN A 423 -7.61 138.94 -20.77
N GLN A 424 -6.47 138.24 -20.74
CA GLN A 424 -5.63 137.93 -21.89
C GLN A 424 -6.20 136.79 -22.76
N ASN A 425 -7.19 136.03 -22.27
CA ASN A 425 -7.77 134.92 -23.01
C ASN A 425 -8.94 135.27 -23.93
N TYR A 426 -9.33 136.54 -24.09
CA TYR A 426 -10.30 136.90 -25.14
C TYR A 426 -9.75 136.53 -26.52
N TRP A 427 -8.48 136.84 -26.78
CA TRP A 427 -7.83 136.56 -28.06
C TRP A 427 -7.55 135.08 -28.25
N MET A 428 -7.20 134.35 -27.18
CA MET A 428 -6.93 132.91 -27.28
C MET A 428 -8.22 132.10 -27.44
N ILE A 429 -9.32 132.49 -26.77
CA ILE A 429 -10.65 131.89 -26.96
C ILE A 429 -11.24 132.25 -28.33
N GLN A 430 -11.02 133.47 -28.84
CA GLN A 430 -11.39 133.82 -30.21
C GLN A 430 -10.54 133.09 -31.24
N TYR A 431 -9.23 132.95 -31.02
CA TYR A 431 -8.33 132.26 -31.94
C TYR A 431 -8.59 130.74 -31.97
N GLN A 432 -8.89 130.12 -30.82
CA GLN A 432 -9.34 128.73 -30.73
C GLN A 432 -10.70 128.55 -31.43
N ARG A 433 -11.67 129.47 -31.24
CA ARG A 433 -12.94 129.45 -31.97
C ARG A 433 -12.78 129.69 -33.48
N LEU A 434 -11.78 130.45 -33.91
CA LEU A 434 -11.44 130.69 -35.33
C LEU A 434 -10.72 129.50 -35.96
N LEU A 435 -9.88 128.80 -35.20
CA LEU A 435 -9.23 127.54 -35.61
C LEU A 435 -10.20 126.36 -35.62
N ASP A 436 -11.15 126.30 -34.68
CA ASP A 436 -12.18 125.26 -34.58
C ASP A 436 -13.38 125.52 -35.52
N ALA A 437 -13.53 126.75 -36.03
CA ALA A 437 -14.57 127.09 -37.01
C ALA A 437 -14.20 126.58 -38.41
N LYS A 438 -14.74 125.40 -38.75
CA LYS A 438 -14.62 124.83 -40.10
C LYS A 438 -15.17 125.82 -41.15
N PRO A 439 -14.38 126.21 -42.18
CA PRO A 439 -14.85 127.14 -43.21
C PRO A 439 -16.13 126.63 -43.87
N LEU A 440 -17.12 127.52 -44.07
CA LEU A 440 -18.42 127.16 -44.66
C LEU A 440 -18.29 126.43 -46.01
N SER A 441 -17.26 126.76 -46.79
CA SER A 441 -16.92 126.09 -48.06
C SER A 441 -16.52 124.62 -47.90
N LEU A 442 -15.75 124.30 -46.86
CA LEU A 442 -15.38 122.90 -46.51
C LEU A 442 -16.60 122.14 -45.98
N ARG A 443 -17.43 122.79 -45.17
CA ARG A 443 -18.64 122.18 -44.60
C ARG A 443 -19.68 121.82 -45.68
N MET A 444 -19.79 122.63 -46.73
CA MET A 444 -20.64 122.33 -47.89
C MET A 444 -20.03 121.25 -48.82
N GLN A 445 -18.70 121.21 -48.97
CA GLN A 445 -18.02 120.17 -49.75
C GLN A 445 -18.15 118.78 -49.12
N GLU A 446 -18.04 118.67 -47.80
CA GLU A 446 -18.16 117.39 -47.09
C GLU A 446 -19.60 116.86 -47.02
N ALA A 447 -20.60 117.74 -47.02
CA ALA A 447 -22.00 117.34 -47.04
C ALA A 447 -22.44 116.66 -48.35
N GLY A 448 -21.67 116.85 -49.45
CA GLY A 448 -21.90 116.23 -50.75
C GLY A 448 -21.13 114.93 -51.01
N VAL A 449 -20.39 114.41 -50.03
CA VAL A 449 -19.59 113.18 -50.15
C VAL A 449 -20.43 111.95 -49.83
N ASP A 450 -20.22 110.90 -50.60
CA ASP A 450 -20.92 109.61 -50.47
C ASP A 450 -20.80 109.02 -49.05
N LYS A 451 -21.94 108.62 -48.46
CA LYS A 451 -22.01 108.13 -47.06
C LYS A 451 -21.20 106.86 -46.85
N ASP A 452 -21.10 106.02 -47.88
CA ASP A 452 -20.33 104.77 -47.84
C ASP A 452 -18.82 105.04 -47.72
N LEU A 453 -18.34 106.12 -48.35
CA LEU A 453 -16.95 106.55 -48.22
C LEU A 453 -16.64 107.04 -46.79
N VAL A 454 -17.56 107.82 -46.21
CA VAL A 454 -17.42 108.32 -44.84
C VAL A 454 -17.41 107.17 -43.83
N SER A 455 -18.29 106.17 -44.00
CA SER A 455 -18.32 104.99 -43.13
C SER A 455 -17.02 104.17 -43.24
N LEU A 456 -16.44 104.03 -44.43
CA LEU A 456 -15.18 103.33 -44.63
C LEU A 456 -14.03 104.05 -43.92
N LEU A 457 -13.92 105.37 -44.08
CA LEU A 457 -12.88 106.18 -43.42
C LEU A 457 -13.03 106.19 -41.89
N CYS A 458 -14.26 106.14 -41.36
CA CYS A 458 -14.49 105.98 -39.94
C CYS A 458 -13.99 104.63 -39.41
N LYS A 459 -14.24 103.53 -40.13
CA LYS A 459 -13.75 102.19 -39.73
C LYS A 459 -12.23 102.12 -39.72
N LEU A 460 -11.57 102.77 -40.68
CA LEU A 460 -10.11 102.80 -40.80
C LEU A 460 -9.46 103.89 -39.90
N SER A 461 -10.24 104.55 -39.04
CA SER A 461 -9.77 105.68 -38.21
C SER A 461 -9.05 106.78 -39.01
N ALA A 462 -9.42 106.96 -40.29
CA ALA A 462 -8.76 107.81 -41.28
C ALA A 462 -9.60 109.05 -41.66
N GLN A 463 -10.39 109.56 -40.71
CA GLN A 463 -11.38 110.63 -40.93
C GLN A 463 -10.75 111.97 -41.35
N HIS A 464 -9.47 112.20 -41.03
CA HIS A 464 -8.75 113.42 -41.34
C HIS A 464 -8.50 113.64 -42.84
N TYR A 465 -8.68 112.62 -43.69
CA TYR A 465 -8.54 112.72 -45.15
C TYR A 465 -9.81 113.15 -45.87
N LEU A 466 -10.93 113.19 -45.16
CA LEU A 466 -12.25 113.52 -45.69
C LEU A 466 -12.31 114.91 -46.37
N PRO A 467 -11.68 115.98 -45.84
CA PRO A 467 -11.60 117.28 -46.53
C PRO A 467 -10.92 117.23 -47.90
N ILE A 468 -9.85 116.44 -48.03
CA ILE A 468 -9.03 116.35 -49.26
C ILE A 468 -9.80 115.57 -50.33
N LEU A 469 -10.42 114.45 -49.95
CA LEU A 469 -11.25 113.65 -50.85
C LEU A 469 -12.52 114.41 -51.27
N ALA A 470 -13.10 115.19 -50.36
CA ALA A 470 -14.22 116.09 -50.66
C ALA A 470 -13.83 117.19 -51.66
N HIS A 471 -12.65 117.79 -51.51
CA HIS A 471 -12.14 118.81 -52.44
C HIS A 471 -11.99 118.27 -53.87
N HIS A 472 -11.48 117.03 -54.01
CA HIS A 472 -11.30 116.37 -55.30
C HIS A 472 -12.53 115.61 -55.81
N ARG A 473 -13.68 115.67 -55.11
CA ARG A 473 -14.96 114.99 -55.45
C ARG A 473 -14.81 113.50 -55.75
N ILE A 474 -13.97 112.80 -55.00
CA ILE A 474 -13.72 111.37 -55.22
C ILE A 474 -14.82 110.55 -54.53
N THR A 475 -15.49 109.67 -55.28
CA THR A 475 -16.53 108.75 -54.76
C THR A 475 -15.93 107.44 -54.24
N ALA A 476 -16.71 106.68 -53.45
CA ALA A 476 -16.30 105.38 -52.91
C ALA A 476 -15.94 104.37 -54.01
N GLU A 477 -16.53 104.50 -55.20
CA GLU A 477 -16.28 103.64 -56.35
C GLU A 477 -15.05 104.09 -57.15
N ALA A 478 -14.84 105.40 -57.33
CA ALA A 478 -13.63 105.94 -57.94
C ALA A 478 -12.37 105.54 -57.13
N LEU A 479 -12.46 105.58 -55.80
CA LEU A 479 -11.35 105.21 -54.90
C LEU A 479 -10.98 103.71 -55.00
N ARG A 480 -11.91 102.85 -55.45
CA ARG A 480 -11.65 101.42 -55.73
C ARG A 480 -10.88 101.19 -57.03
N HIS A 481 -10.85 102.14 -57.96
CA HIS A 481 -10.15 101.94 -59.24
C HIS A 481 -8.87 102.75 -59.39
N MET A 482 -8.54 103.60 -58.40
CA MET A 482 -7.29 104.39 -58.41
C MET A 482 -6.05 103.54 -58.10
N THR A 483 -4.97 103.77 -58.86
CA THR A 483 -3.67 103.12 -58.65
C THR A 483 -2.82 103.89 -57.64
N THR A 484 -1.74 103.27 -57.13
CA THR A 484 -0.79 103.88 -56.18
C THR A 484 -0.20 105.21 -56.66
N ARG A 485 -0.10 105.40 -57.98
CA ARG A 485 0.38 106.63 -58.60
C ARG A 485 -0.66 107.75 -58.62
N ASP A 486 -1.94 107.41 -58.57
CA ASP A 486 -3.04 108.37 -58.57
C ASP A 486 -3.31 108.88 -57.15
N LEU A 487 -3.21 108.01 -56.15
CA LEU A 487 -3.37 108.35 -54.74
C LEU A 487 -2.25 109.23 -54.18
N SER A 488 -1.02 109.10 -54.72
CA SER A 488 0.10 109.96 -54.37
C SER A 488 -0.03 111.38 -54.93
N LYS A 489 -0.71 111.56 -56.07
CA LYS A 489 -1.03 112.89 -56.62
C LYS A 489 -2.11 113.62 -55.83
N VAL A 490 -2.99 112.88 -55.16
CA VAL A 490 -4.06 113.41 -54.28
C VAL A 490 -3.56 113.68 -52.85
N GLY A 491 -2.30 113.34 -52.54
CA GLY A 491 -1.69 113.64 -51.24
C GLY A 491 -2.15 112.74 -50.08
N SER A 492 -2.65 111.53 -50.38
CA SER A 492 -3.07 110.54 -49.37
C SER A 492 -1.93 109.56 -48.98
N PRO A 493 -1.85 109.10 -47.71
CA PRO A 493 -0.74 108.27 -47.23
C PRO A 493 -0.87 106.80 -47.68
N LYS A 494 0.27 106.11 -47.73
CA LYS A 494 0.37 104.67 -48.05
C LYS A 494 -0.49 103.75 -47.14
N LYS A 495 -0.83 104.18 -45.92
CA LYS A 495 -1.68 103.41 -44.98
C LYS A 495 -3.11 103.16 -45.48
N LEU A 496 -3.67 104.04 -46.32
CA LEU A 496 -4.99 103.83 -46.93
C LEU A 496 -5.00 102.66 -47.94
N HIS A 497 -3.81 102.27 -48.41
CA HIS A 497 -3.58 101.16 -49.33
C HIS A 497 -3.34 99.83 -48.58
N GLU A 498 -2.60 99.84 -47.48
CA GLU A 498 -2.25 98.62 -46.73
C GLU A 498 -3.46 97.96 -46.05
N GLU A 499 -4.48 98.73 -45.65
CA GLU A 499 -5.71 98.16 -45.06
C GLU A 499 -6.81 97.82 -46.10
N ARG A 500 -6.60 98.19 -47.38
CA ARG A 500 -7.49 97.82 -48.48
C ARG A 500 -7.35 96.35 -48.89
N GLU A 501 -6.20 95.73 -48.62
CA GLU A 501 -5.99 94.29 -48.81
C GLU A 501 -6.40 93.46 -47.58
N ALA A 502 -6.62 94.08 -46.42
CA ALA A 502 -6.92 93.40 -45.16
C ALA A 502 -8.42 93.31 -44.81
N GLY A 503 -9.33 93.81 -45.66
CA GLY A 503 -10.75 93.99 -45.37
C GLY A 503 -11.74 93.11 -46.16
N ALA A 504 -11.68 91.79 -46.00
CA ALA A 504 -12.79 90.85 -46.21
C ALA A 504 -12.52 89.66 -45.28
N VAL A 505 -13.24 89.42 -44.18
CA VAL A 505 -14.61 88.91 -44.09
C VAL A 505 -14.95 88.86 -42.58
N LEU A 506 -16.13 89.38 -42.18
CA LEU A 506 -16.79 89.07 -40.89
C LEU A 506 -17.11 87.57 -40.80
N PRO A 507 -17.22 86.88 -39.62
CA PRO A 507 -18.04 87.37 -38.51
C PRO A 507 -17.70 86.90 -37.06
N THR A 508 -18.35 87.58 -36.11
CA THR A 508 -18.95 87.11 -34.82
C THR A 508 -18.14 86.31 -33.78
N ALA A 509 -18.02 86.95 -32.61
CA ALA A 509 -17.66 86.44 -31.28
C ALA A 509 -18.78 85.57 -30.62
N PRO A 510 -18.68 85.13 -29.34
CA PRO A 510 -17.53 84.65 -28.54
C PRO A 510 -17.85 83.34 -27.77
N LEU A 511 -16.83 82.70 -27.17
CA LEU A 511 -16.69 82.54 -25.70
C LEU A 511 -15.55 81.58 -25.31
N GLN A 512 -14.61 82.16 -24.55
CA GLN A 512 -13.74 81.62 -23.47
C GLN A 512 -12.85 80.41 -23.77
N GLU A 513 -11.53 80.63 -23.89
CA GLU A 513 -10.54 80.71 -22.78
C GLU A 513 -10.30 79.33 -22.14
N GLN A 514 -9.10 78.77 -22.07
CA GLN A 514 -7.75 79.32 -22.17
C GLN A 514 -6.79 78.22 -22.64
N LEU A 515 -5.77 78.65 -23.38
CA LEU A 515 -4.69 77.85 -23.91
C LEU A 515 -3.65 77.49 -22.85
N THR A 516 -3.07 76.29 -22.97
CA THR A 516 -1.61 76.12 -22.95
C THR A 516 -1.19 75.27 -24.17
N PRO A 517 -0.21 75.72 -24.96
CA PRO A 517 0.48 74.91 -25.98
C PRO A 517 1.92 74.58 -25.50
N PRO A 518 2.82 73.98 -26.30
CA PRO A 518 2.59 73.26 -27.56
C PRO A 518 3.36 71.92 -27.72
N LEU A 519 2.98 71.22 -28.80
CA LEU A 519 3.81 70.50 -29.79
C LEU A 519 4.57 69.23 -29.37
N THR A 520 4.03 68.08 -29.77
CA THR A 520 4.73 67.11 -30.64
C THR A 520 3.74 66.44 -31.60
N PRO A 521 4.15 66.07 -32.84
CA PRO A 521 3.27 65.40 -33.80
C PRO A 521 3.18 63.89 -33.52
N LYS A 522 1.95 63.37 -33.49
CA LYS A 522 1.63 61.94 -33.56
C LYS A 522 1.45 61.53 -35.02
N THR A 523 1.94 60.34 -35.41
CA THR A 523 1.14 59.23 -35.98
C THR A 523 2.03 57.99 -36.26
N PRO A 524 1.47 56.76 -36.40
CA PRO A 524 1.66 55.75 -35.36
C PRO A 524 2.03 54.32 -35.86
N LEU A 525 2.03 53.39 -34.89
CA LEU A 525 1.86 51.92 -35.00
C LEU A 525 3.06 51.06 -35.42
N THR A 526 3.73 50.45 -34.42
CA THR A 526 3.91 48.98 -34.30
C THR A 526 4.46 48.64 -32.90
N PRO A 527 4.16 47.43 -32.35
CA PRO A 527 4.29 47.12 -30.93
C PRO A 527 5.75 46.86 -30.52
N THR A 528 6.13 47.46 -29.41
CA THR A 528 7.48 47.43 -28.85
C THR A 528 7.70 46.17 -28.03
N VAL A 529 8.75 45.44 -28.40
CA VAL A 529 9.48 44.46 -27.57
C VAL A 529 10.06 45.17 -26.34
N PRO A 530 9.93 44.67 -25.10
CA PRO A 530 10.79 45.10 -24.01
C PRO A 530 12.16 44.43 -24.15
N SER A 531 13.19 45.25 -24.36
CA SER A 531 14.60 44.88 -24.17
C SER A 531 14.96 44.95 -22.67
N PRO A 532 16.15 44.48 -22.25
CA PRO A 532 16.30 43.55 -21.14
C PRO A 532 16.70 44.29 -19.86
N MET A 533 16.25 43.77 -18.71
CA MET A 533 16.86 44.14 -17.44
C MET A 533 18.04 43.20 -17.18
N ASP A 534 19.22 43.80 -17.08
CA ASP A 534 20.46 43.17 -16.66
C ASP A 534 20.43 42.76 -15.17
N GLY A 535 20.92 41.55 -14.88
CA GLY A 535 21.54 41.19 -13.59
C GLY A 535 20.78 40.17 -12.73
N PRO A 536 21.46 39.16 -12.15
CA PRO A 536 20.98 37.78 -12.15
C PRO A 536 20.25 37.41 -10.85
N SER A 537 18.98 37.03 -10.94
CA SER A 537 18.41 36.08 -9.99
C SER A 537 18.76 34.68 -10.50
N SER A 538 19.83 34.07 -9.97
CA SER A 538 20.03 32.62 -10.12
C SER A 538 18.81 31.93 -9.52
N SER A 539 17.88 31.54 -10.39
CA SER A 539 16.66 30.87 -9.97
C SER A 539 17.06 29.46 -9.57
N GLU A 540 16.97 29.17 -8.28
CA GLU A 540 17.17 27.82 -7.75
C GLU A 540 16.15 26.86 -8.39
N CYS A 541 16.54 25.60 -8.52
CA CYS A 541 15.69 24.52 -9.01
C CYS A 541 14.46 24.41 -8.10
N VAL A 542 13.27 24.52 -8.68
CA VAL A 542 11.99 24.46 -7.94
C VAL A 542 11.73 23.07 -7.32
N VAL A 543 12.50 22.05 -7.73
CA VAL A 543 12.36 20.67 -7.26
C VAL A 543 13.30 20.36 -6.09
N CYS A 544 14.60 20.62 -6.23
CA CYS A 544 15.56 20.32 -5.17
C CYS A 544 15.90 21.52 -4.28
N MET A 545 15.63 22.75 -4.73
CA MET A 545 16.00 24.01 -4.05
C MET A 545 17.51 24.16 -3.74
N GLU A 546 18.35 23.26 -4.25
CA GLU A 546 19.79 23.17 -3.92
C GLU A 546 20.70 23.57 -5.09
N ALA A 547 20.22 23.44 -6.33
CA ALA A 547 21.01 23.64 -7.54
C ALA A 547 20.35 24.68 -8.45
N GLU A 548 21.13 25.44 -9.21
CA GLU A 548 20.60 26.44 -10.14
C GLU A 548 19.77 25.80 -11.27
N SER A 549 18.74 26.53 -11.70
CA SER A 549 17.91 26.12 -12.83
C SER A 549 18.66 26.32 -14.15
N GLN A 550 18.86 25.22 -14.89
CA GLN A 550 19.72 25.16 -16.07
C GLN A 550 19.02 24.51 -17.26
N VAL A 551 17.73 24.19 -17.15
CA VAL A 551 16.97 23.47 -18.19
C VAL A 551 15.74 24.27 -18.60
N ILE A 552 15.62 24.54 -19.90
CA ILE A 552 14.43 25.10 -20.55
C ILE A 552 13.52 23.95 -20.98
N TYR A 553 12.23 24.02 -20.64
CA TYR A 553 11.21 23.13 -21.16
C TYR A 553 10.48 23.73 -22.36
N LEU A 554 10.36 22.99 -23.46
CA LEU A 554 9.50 23.36 -24.59
C LEU A 554 8.20 22.55 -24.56
N PRO A 555 7.07 23.13 -25.03
CA PRO A 555 6.93 24.44 -25.68
C PRO A 555 6.81 25.64 -24.73
N CYS A 556 6.75 25.43 -23.41
CA CYS A 556 6.38 26.48 -22.46
C CYS A 556 7.48 27.52 -22.16
N GLY A 557 8.74 27.27 -22.52
CA GLY A 557 9.87 28.19 -22.38
C GLY A 557 10.40 28.40 -20.96
N HIS A 558 9.88 27.69 -19.96
CA HIS A 558 10.24 27.91 -18.56
C HIS A 558 11.60 27.31 -18.19
N VAL A 559 12.40 28.07 -17.44
CA VAL A 559 13.65 27.64 -16.79
C VAL A 559 13.39 27.50 -15.30
N CYS A 560 13.33 26.26 -14.80
CA CYS A 560 12.89 26.01 -13.42
C CYS A 560 13.48 24.77 -12.74
N CYS A 561 14.30 23.98 -13.45
CA CYS A 561 14.91 22.77 -12.90
C CYS A 561 16.41 22.72 -13.18
N CYS A 562 17.16 22.12 -12.25
CA CYS A 562 18.54 21.69 -12.51
C CYS A 562 18.54 20.47 -13.44
N GLN A 563 19.72 20.12 -13.95
CA GLN A 563 19.89 18.99 -14.86
C GLN A 563 19.31 17.69 -14.28
N VAL A 564 19.64 17.36 -13.03
CA VAL A 564 19.27 16.09 -12.39
C VAL A 564 17.75 15.99 -12.18
N CYS A 565 17.12 17.05 -11.68
CA CYS A 565 15.68 17.04 -11.43
C CYS A 565 14.84 17.04 -12.72
N SER A 566 15.42 17.47 -13.85
CA SER A 566 14.68 17.58 -15.11
C SER A 566 14.39 16.24 -15.79
N ASP A 567 15.19 15.20 -15.49
CA ASP A 567 15.09 13.90 -16.14
C ASP A 567 13.88 13.08 -15.64
N ALA A 568 13.41 13.36 -14.41
CA ALA A 568 12.29 12.65 -13.79
C ALA A 568 10.90 13.29 -14.06
N LEU A 569 10.83 14.42 -14.75
CA LEU A 569 9.60 15.20 -14.93
C LEU A 569 9.01 15.02 -16.34
N TYR A 570 7.72 14.74 -16.42
CA TYR A 570 6.97 14.66 -17.70
C TYR A 570 6.19 15.95 -18.02
N SER A 571 5.90 16.76 -17.01
CA SER A 571 5.20 18.05 -17.11
C SER A 571 5.99 19.16 -16.43
N CYS A 572 5.94 20.39 -16.96
CA CYS A 572 6.60 21.54 -16.37
C CYS A 572 6.02 21.87 -14.97
N PRO A 573 6.85 22.02 -13.92
CA PRO A 573 6.36 22.27 -12.57
C PRO A 573 5.69 23.65 -12.38
N LEU A 574 6.02 24.63 -13.25
CA LEU A 574 5.43 25.98 -13.19
C LEU A 574 4.07 26.06 -13.89
N CYS A 575 3.95 25.51 -15.10
CA CYS A 575 2.77 25.69 -15.94
C CYS A 575 2.00 24.39 -16.23
N ARG A 576 2.45 23.25 -15.70
CA ARG A 576 1.86 21.91 -15.87
C ARG A 576 1.68 21.44 -17.32
N SER A 577 2.29 22.13 -18.28
CA SER A 577 2.29 21.73 -19.68
C SER A 577 3.23 20.54 -19.91
N ASP A 578 2.87 19.64 -20.82
CA ASP A 578 3.69 18.48 -21.19
C ASP A 578 5.04 18.93 -21.80
N ILE A 579 6.10 18.23 -21.40
CA ILE A 579 7.47 18.52 -21.84
C ILE A 579 7.74 17.78 -23.15
N SER A 580 7.83 18.51 -24.26
CA SER A 580 8.19 17.93 -25.56
C SER A 580 9.70 17.86 -25.79
N GLN A 581 10.44 18.90 -25.36
CA GLN A 581 11.90 18.97 -25.47
C GLN A 581 12.52 19.67 -24.26
N ARG A 582 13.76 19.28 -23.92
CA ARG A 582 14.57 19.85 -22.83
C ARG A 582 15.84 20.43 -23.43
N ILE A 583 16.12 21.71 -23.18
CA ILE A 583 17.33 22.39 -23.66
C ILE A 583 18.16 22.82 -22.45
N ARG A 584 19.45 22.49 -22.44
CA ARG A 584 20.38 22.84 -21.36
C ARG A 584 21.02 24.20 -21.63
N LEU A 585 21.06 25.05 -20.61
CA LEU A 585 21.76 26.32 -20.60
C LEU A 585 23.19 26.08 -20.08
N TYR A 586 24.18 26.36 -20.91
CA TYR A 586 25.58 26.38 -20.51
C TYR A 586 25.92 27.81 -20.08
N HIS A 587 26.15 28.02 -18.79
CA HIS A 587 26.80 29.23 -18.29
C HIS A 587 28.32 29.01 -18.42
N GLY A 588 28.99 29.85 -19.19
CA GLY A 588 30.44 29.78 -19.44
C GLY A 588 31.27 30.34 -18.31
#